data_AF-A0A847IVN5-F1
#
_entry.id   AF-A0A847IVN5-F1
#
_cell.length_a   1.000
_cell.length_b   1.000
_cell.length_c   1.000
_cell.angle_alpha   90.00
_cell.angle_beta   90.00
_cell.angle_gamma   90.00
#
_symmetry.space_group_name_H-M   'P 1'
#
loop_
_entity.id
_entity.type
_entity.pdbx_description
1 polymer ?
#
loop_
_entity_poly.entity_id
_entity_poly.type
_entity_poly.pdbx_seq_one_letter_code
_entity_poly.pdbx_strand_id
1 'polypeptide(L)' 'MEKAIIITGAAGFIGSVLTGKLNQTGEKNLILVDDFSRKEKEQNIENKDFIHKIHRDHFS' A
#
# COMPACT_ATOMS: atom_id res chain seq x y z
N MET A 1 18.01 9.79 5.48
CA MET A 1 16.78 8.97 5.46
C MET A 1 16.50 8.63 4.01
N GLU A 2 16.22 7.37 3.70
CA GLU A 2 15.80 6.97 2.35
C GLU A 2 14.39 7.46 2.06
N LYS A 3 14.12 7.81 0.80
CA LYS A 3 12.83 8.34 0.36
C LYS A 3 11.80 7.20 0.30
N ALA A 4 10.70 7.33 1.02
CA ALA A 4 9.56 6.42 0.94
C ALA A 4 8.39 7.07 0.17
N ILE A 5 7.59 6.24 -0.52
CA ILE A 5 6.33 6.65 -1.15
C ILE A 5 5.18 6.15 -0.28
N ILE A 6 4.33 7.09 0.16
CA ILE A 6 3.15 6.78 0.95
C ILE A 6 1.94 6.70 0.02
N ILE A 7 1.21 5.59 0.06
CA ILE A 7 0.02 5.36 -0.75
C ILE A 7 -1.20 5.30 0.18
N THR A 8 -2.01 6.35 0.19
CA THR A 8 -3.29 6.38 0.91
C THR A 8 -4.40 5.75 0.07
N GLY A 9 -5.29 4.98 0.69
CA GLY A 9 -6.27 4.18 -0.05
C GLY A 9 -5.64 2.98 -0.77
N ALA A 10 -4.55 2.44 -0.22
CA ALA A 10 -3.73 1.40 -0.83
C ALA A 10 -4.46 0.09 -1.11
N ALA A 11 -5.43 -0.30 -0.28
CA ALA A 11 -6.25 -1.49 -0.46
C ALA A 11 -7.46 -1.24 -1.38
N GLY A 12 -7.66 0.00 -1.83
CA GLY A 12 -8.63 0.36 -2.87
C GLY A 12 -8.19 -0.09 -4.27
N PHE A 13 -9.11 0.03 -5.24
CA PHE A 13 -8.85 -0.37 -6.63
C PHE A 13 -7.65 0.38 -7.23
N ILE A 14 -7.66 1.71 -7.18
CA ILE A 14 -6.57 2.52 -7.77
C ILE A 14 -5.27 2.36 -6.99
N GLY A 15 -5.32 2.41 -5.66
CA GLY A 15 -4.15 2.29 -4.79
C GLY A 15 -3.40 0.97 -4.99
N SER A 16 -4.13 -0.13 -5.12
CA SER A 16 -3.53 -1.45 -5.34
C SER A 16 -2.91 -1.60 -6.72
N VAL A 17 -3.55 -1.07 -7.77
CA VAL A 17 -2.98 -1.03 -9.13
C VAL A 17 -1.70 -0.19 -9.15
N LEU A 18 -1.72 0.99 -8.55
CA LEU A 18 -0.55 1.87 -8.44
C LEU A 18 0.61 1.19 -7.70
N THR A 19 0.33 0.58 -6.55
CA THR A 19 1.33 -0.18 -5.77
C THR A 19 1.99 -1.26 -6.65
N GLY A 20 1.18 -2.00 -7.41
CA GLY A 20 1.70 -3.02 -8.33
C GLY A 20 2.57 -2.44 -9.43
N LYS A 21 2.16 -1.29 -10.00
CA LYS A 21 2.96 -0.62 -11.03
C LYS A 21 4.30 -0.14 -10.50
N LEU A 22 4.34 0.39 -9.28
CA LEU A 22 5.57 0.81 -8.60
C LEU A 22 6.50 -0.38 -8.35
N ASN A 23 5.98 -1.51 -7.85
CA ASN A 23 6.76 -2.73 -7.69
C ASN A 23 7.35 -3.23 -9.01
N GLN A 24 6.59 -3.20 -10.11
CA GLN A 24 7.08 -3.56 -11.45
C GLN A 24 8.21 -2.64 -11.94
N THR A 25 8.25 -1.39 -11.50
CA THR A 25 9.34 -0.44 -11.79
C THR A 25 10.53 -0.54 -10.83
N GLY A 26 10.51 -1.49 -9.89
CA GLY A 26 11.57 -1.71 -8.91
C GLY A 26 11.43 -0.89 -7.62
N GLU A 27 10.36 -0.11 -7.49
CA GLU A 27 10.10 0.68 -6.28
C GLU A 27 9.41 -0.20 -5.23
N LYS A 28 10.08 -0.38 -4.09
CA LYS A 28 9.63 -1.23 -2.98
C LYS A 28 9.58 -0.48 -1.65
N ASN A 29 10.10 0.75 -1.59
CA ASN A 29 10.07 1.57 -0.38
C ASN A 29 8.69 2.25 -0.24
N LEU A 30 7.67 1.40 -0.16
CA LEU A 30 6.26 1.78 -0.14
C LEU A 30 5.69 1.63 1.28
N ILE A 31 4.93 2.63 1.71
CA ILE A 31 4.13 2.58 2.92
C ILE A 31 2.66 2.64 2.51
N LEU A 32 1.90 1.60 2.85
CA LEU A 32 0.49 1.49 2.50
C LEU A 32 -0.37 2.00 3.66
N VAL A 33 -1.30 2.90 3.35
CA VAL A 33 -2.25 3.45 4.33
C VAL A 33 -3.67 3.17 3.87
N ASP A 34 -4.43 2.39 4.64
CA ASP A 34 -5.84 2.11 4.38
C ASP A 34 -6.53 1.54 5.64
N ASP A 35 -7.83 1.26 5.53
CA ASP A 35 -8.56 0.32 6.38
C ASP A 35 -8.25 -1.11 5.92
N PHE A 36 -7.47 -1.83 6.72
CA PHE A 36 -7.07 -3.22 6.48
C PHE A 36 -7.92 -4.22 7.26
N SER A 37 -9.01 -3.81 7.92
CA SER A 37 -9.90 -4.74 8.64
C SER A 37 -10.87 -5.48 7.70
N ARG A 38 -10.90 -5.10 6.42
CA ARG A 38 -11.80 -5.65 5.39
C ARG A 38 -11.17 -6.81 4.64
N LYS A 39 -11.57 -8.02 5.00
CA LYS A 39 -11.04 -9.27 4.43
C LYS A 39 -11.17 -9.32 2.89
N GLU A 40 -12.25 -8.77 2.33
CA GLU A 40 -12.48 -8.74 0.88
C GLU A 40 -11.43 -7.91 0.10
N LYS A 41 -10.69 -7.04 0.79
CA LYS A 41 -9.66 -6.18 0.19
C LYS A 41 -8.24 -6.74 0.35
N GLU A 42 -8.03 -7.81 1.13
CA GLU A 42 -6.69 -8.38 1.36
C GLU A 42 -6.01 -8.79 0.05
N GLN A 43 -6.78 -9.39 -0.86
CA GLN A 43 -6.32 -9.81 -2.20
C GLN A 43 -5.71 -8.66 -3.04
N ASN A 44 -6.08 -7.41 -2.76
CA ASN A 44 -5.57 -6.25 -3.50
C ASN A 44 -4.09 -5.97 -3.17
N ILE A 45 -3.62 -6.40 -2.00
CA ILE A 45 -2.27 -6.10 -1.49
C ILE A 45 -1.43 -7.33 -1.16
N GLU A 46 -2.00 -8.54 -1.15
CA GLU A 46 -1.35 -9.80 -0.76
C GLU A 46 -0.05 -10.09 -1.53
N ASN A 47 0.02 -9.72 -2.81
CA ASN A 47 1.17 -9.98 -3.69
C ASN A 47 1.91 -8.69 -4.08
N LYS A 48 1.96 -7.71 -3.17
CA LYS A 48 2.65 -6.42 -3.38
C LYS A 48 3.85 -6.31 -2.45
N ASP A 49 4.93 -5.74 -2.96
CA ASP A 49 6.12 -5.40 -2.16
C ASP A 49 5.92 -4.04 -1.48
N PHE A 50 6.01 -3.99 -0.16
CA PHE A 50 5.96 -2.76 0.64
C PHE A 50 6.69 -2.97 1.97
N ILE A 51 7.11 -1.89 2.62
CA ILE A 51 7.87 -1.97 3.89
C ILE A 51 6.96 -1.90 5.12
N HIS A 52 5.85 -1.15 5.04
CA HIS A 52 4.93 -0.97 6.17
C HIS A 52 3.47 -0.83 5.73
N LYS A 53 2.57 -1.22 6.62
CA LYS A 53 1.13 -0.92 6.60
C LYS A 53 0.79 -0.05 7.80
N ILE A 54 0.04 1.03 7.57
CA ILE A 54 -0.45 1.91 8.63
C ILE A 54 -1.98 1.94 8.51
N HIS A 55 -2.68 1.58 9.60
CA HIS A 55 -4.12 1.73 9.62
C HIS A 55 -4.48 3.21 9.48
N ARG A 56 -5.49 3.54 8.67
CA ARG A 56 -5.89 4.94 8.40
C ARG A 56 -6.14 5.78 9.67
N ASP A 57 -6.61 5.16 10.74
CA ASP A 57 -6.89 5.84 12.02
C ASP A 57 -5.62 6.23 12.79
N HIS A 58 -4.46 5.74 12.36
CA HIS A 58 -3.14 6.08 12.90
C HIS A 58 -2.36 7.04 11.99
N PHE A 59 -3.00 7.57 10.95
CA PHE A 59 -2.38 8.46 9.97
C PHE A 59 -3.02 9.85 10.05
N SER A 60 -2.40 10.76 10.80
CA SER A 60 -2.83 12.14 11.06
C SER A 60 -1.95 13.18 10.38
#